data_AF-A0A6J6Q0M8-F1
#
_entry.id   AF-A0A6J6Q0M8-F1
#
_cell.length_a   1.000
_cell.length_b   1.000
_cell.length_c   1.000
_cell.angle_alpha   90.00
_cell.angle_beta   90.00
_cell.angle_gamma   90.00
#
_symmetry.space_group_name_H-M   'P 1'
#
loop_
_entity.id
_entity.type
_entity.pdbx_description
1 polymer ?
#
loop_
_entity_poly.entity_id
_entity_poly.type
_entity_poly.pdbx_seq_one_letter_code
_entity_poly.pdbx_strand_id
1 'polypeptide(L)'
;MHLERPPTPTGIGIEFVDPANDALPTDPNDPRTVDDDGDGNPGITVHVKVTEELQGDIYIARREIFQYEVTQQKNLSLIGTVTDNSEQLIIGASNPMFITRAEWIQVPDLNKSPIVLLPVEQSWDCAKLMEQSPQIFPAVPTVDW
;
A
#
# COMPACT_ATOMS: atom_id res chain seq x y z
N MET A 1 -6.11 2.90 26.19
CA MET A 1 -6.89 1.93 25.40
C MET A 1 -5.98 1.35 24.34
N HIS A 2 -6.08 0.04 24.09
CA HIS A 2 -5.39 -0.63 22.99
C HIS A 2 -6.43 -1.06 21.95
N LEU A 3 -6.11 -0.86 20.68
CA LEU A 3 -6.98 -1.18 19.54
C LEU A 3 -6.17 -1.99 18.53
N GLU A 4 -6.83 -2.99 17.97
CA GLU A 4 -6.30 -3.83 16.92
C GLU A 4 -7.23 -3.73 15.71
N ARG A 5 -6.64 -3.53 14.54
CA ARG A 5 -7.31 -3.80 13.26
C ARG A 5 -6.72 -5.12 12.74
N PRO A 6 -7.53 -6.20 12.67
CA PRO A 6 -7.09 -7.47 12.11
C PRO A 6 -6.77 -7.32 10.61
N PRO A 7 -6.05 -8.28 10.02
CA PRO A 7 -5.77 -8.26 8.59
C PRO A 7 -7.06 -8.23 7.77
N THR A 8 -7.09 -7.37 6.76
CA THR A 8 -8.22 -7.25 5.81
C THR A 8 -7.75 -7.55 4.38
N PRO A 9 -7.56 -8.84 4.01
CA PRO A 9 -7.13 -9.23 2.68
C PRO A 9 -8.09 -8.69 1.61
N THR A 10 -7.56 -7.91 0.67
CA THR A 10 -8.35 -7.25 -0.39
C THR A 10 -7.62 -7.37 -1.71
N GLY A 11 -8.31 -7.83 -2.76
CA GLY A 11 -7.77 -7.83 -4.12
C GLY A 11 -7.82 -6.44 -4.74
N ILE A 12 -6.79 -6.07 -5.49
CA ILE A 12 -6.75 -4.88 -6.35
C ILE A 12 -6.17 -5.33 -7.71
N GLY A 13 -6.89 -5.04 -8.79
CA GLY A 13 -6.60 -5.55 -10.13
C GLY A 13 -6.82 -7.06 -10.26
N ILE A 14 -7.46 -7.69 -9.26
CA ILE A 14 -7.71 -9.13 -9.22
C ILE A 14 -8.90 -9.47 -8.33
N GLU A 15 -9.73 -10.41 -8.78
CA GLU A 15 -10.83 -10.97 -7.99
C GLU A 15 -10.42 -12.26 -7.26
N PHE A 16 -10.74 -12.31 -5.97
CA PHE A 16 -10.65 -13.52 -5.16
C PHE A 16 -12.05 -13.97 -4.75
N VAL A 17 -12.29 -15.28 -4.76
CA VAL A 17 -13.51 -15.84 -4.16
C VAL A 17 -13.38 -15.81 -2.64
N ASP A 18 -12.19 -16.15 -2.15
CA ASP A 18 -11.80 -16.04 -0.75
C ASP A 18 -10.46 -15.28 -0.64
N PRO A 19 -10.50 -13.93 -0.51
CA PRO A 19 -9.29 -13.11 -0.40
C PRO A 19 -8.33 -13.56 0.71
N ALA A 20 -8.82 -14.21 1.77
CA ALA A 20 -7.98 -14.61 2.90
C ALA A 20 -7.17 -15.89 2.62
N ASN A 21 -7.64 -16.76 1.72
CA ASN A 21 -7.07 -18.09 1.52
C ASN A 21 -6.63 -18.37 0.09
N ASP A 22 -7.24 -17.74 -0.91
CA ASP A 22 -6.89 -17.94 -2.31
C ASP A 22 -5.45 -17.46 -2.56
N ALA A 23 -4.65 -18.23 -3.30
CA ALA A 23 -3.31 -17.80 -3.66
C ALA A 23 -3.38 -16.70 -4.74
N LEU A 24 -2.51 -15.69 -4.61
CA LEU A 24 -2.23 -14.76 -5.71
C LEU A 24 -1.66 -15.58 -6.88
N PRO A 25 -2.23 -15.49 -8.10
CA PRO A 25 -1.69 -16.18 -9.25
C PRO A 25 -0.27 -15.76 -9.59
N THR A 26 0.41 -16.63 -10.32
CA THR A 26 1.73 -16.36 -10.89
C THR A 26 1.70 -16.21 -12.42
N ASP A 27 0.59 -16.57 -13.07
CA ASP A 27 0.37 -16.36 -14.50
C ASP A 27 -0.22 -14.95 -14.72
N PRO A 28 0.45 -14.07 -15.48
CA PRO A 28 -0.09 -12.75 -15.80
C PRO A 28 -1.37 -12.79 -16.64
N ASN A 29 -1.71 -13.92 -17.26
CA ASN A 29 -2.95 -14.09 -18.03
C ASN A 29 -4.05 -14.80 -17.21
N ASP A 30 -3.90 -14.89 -15.89
CA ASP A 30 -4.92 -15.53 -15.04
C ASP A 30 -6.27 -14.81 -15.21
N PRO A 31 -7.36 -15.55 -15.47
CA PRO A 31 -8.68 -14.98 -15.75
C PRO A 31 -9.30 -14.23 -14.56
N ARG A 32 -8.73 -14.35 -13.36
CA ARG A 32 -9.13 -13.56 -12.19
C ARG A 32 -8.67 -12.11 -12.26
N THR A 33 -7.74 -11.78 -13.15
CA THR A 33 -7.26 -10.42 -13.35
C THR A 33 -8.37 -9.55 -13.93
N VAL A 34 -8.62 -8.40 -13.30
CA VAL A 34 -9.67 -7.44 -13.69
C VAL A 34 -9.09 -6.05 -13.86
N ASP A 35 -9.71 -5.26 -14.74
CA ASP A 35 -9.37 -3.86 -15.01
C ASP A 35 -10.10 -2.96 -13.99
N ASP A 36 -9.47 -2.73 -12.84
CA ASP A 36 -10.08 -2.03 -11.71
C ASP A 36 -10.07 -0.50 -11.88
N ASP A 37 -9.17 0.04 -12.72
CA ASP A 37 -9.08 1.48 -13.02
C ASP A 37 -9.75 1.87 -14.35
N GLY A 38 -10.17 0.91 -15.15
CA GLY A 38 -11.02 1.08 -16.34
C GLY A 38 -10.28 1.64 -17.54
N ASP A 39 -8.96 1.44 -17.62
CA ASP A 39 -8.12 2.01 -18.68
C ASP A 39 -7.92 1.05 -19.88
N GLY A 40 -8.44 -0.17 -19.79
CA GLY A 40 -8.36 -1.21 -20.80
C GLY A 40 -7.13 -2.13 -20.69
N ASN A 41 -6.24 -1.89 -19.73
CA ASN A 41 -5.13 -2.78 -19.38
C ASN A 41 -5.53 -3.72 -18.23
N PRO A 42 -4.88 -4.90 -18.11
CA PRO A 42 -5.21 -5.82 -17.02
C PRO A 42 -4.68 -5.32 -15.67
N GLY A 43 -5.48 -5.44 -14.61
CA GLY A 43 -5.09 -5.08 -13.26
C GLY A 43 -5.37 -3.61 -12.94
N ILE A 44 -4.35 -2.94 -12.41
CA ILE A 44 -4.30 -1.47 -12.33
C ILE A 44 -3.01 -0.96 -12.96
N THR A 45 -3.07 0.25 -13.51
CA THR A 45 -1.93 0.93 -14.13
C THR A 45 -1.20 1.81 -13.12
N VAL A 46 0.11 1.58 -12.98
CA VAL A 46 1.02 2.42 -12.19
C VAL A 46 2.00 3.12 -13.12
N HIS A 47 1.97 4.45 -13.10
CA HIS A 47 2.91 5.28 -13.85
C HIS A 47 4.25 5.35 -13.13
N VAL A 48 5.30 4.88 -13.79
CA VAL A 48 6.68 4.87 -13.29
C VAL A 48 7.50 5.90 -14.04
N LYS A 49 8.15 6.80 -13.28
CA LYS A 49 9.12 7.76 -13.81
C LYS A 49 10.42 7.64 -13.04
N VAL A 50 11.46 7.11 -13.70
CA VAL A 50 12.82 6.99 -13.13
C VAL A 50 13.67 8.20 -13.54
N THR A 51 13.61 8.59 -14.81
CA THR A 51 14.19 9.82 -15.36
C THR A 51 13.20 10.46 -16.33
N GLU A 52 13.53 11.62 -16.91
CA GLU A 52 12.71 12.22 -17.98
C GLU A 52 12.67 11.33 -19.23
N GLU A 53 13.75 10.61 -19.53
CA GLU A 53 13.86 9.70 -20.68
C GLU A 53 13.38 8.27 -20.38
N LEU A 54 13.34 7.88 -19.10
CA LEU A 54 12.90 6.56 -18.65
C LEU A 54 11.62 6.67 -17.83
N GLN A 55 10.50 6.61 -18.55
CA GLN A 55 9.15 6.59 -18.00
C GLN A 55 8.31 5.54 -18.72
N GLY A 56 7.23 5.11 -18.07
CA GLY A 56 6.25 4.19 -18.64
C GLY A 56 5.31 3.67 -17.57
N ASP A 57 4.66 2.57 -17.88
CA ASP A 57 3.55 2.02 -17.11
C ASP A 57 3.88 0.59 -16.72
N ILE A 58 3.51 0.20 -15.51
CA ILE A 58 3.44 -1.19 -15.09
C ILE A 58 1.99 -1.53 -14.76
N TYR A 59 1.60 -2.74 -15.12
CA TYR A 59 0.27 -3.29 -14.85
C TYR A 59 0.41 -4.29 -13.72
N ILE A 60 -0.31 -4.08 -12.62
CA ILE A 60 -0.17 -4.92 -11.43
C ILE A 60 -1.53 -5.46 -10.95
N ALA A 61 -1.48 -6.66 -10.38
CA ALA A 61 -2.49 -7.18 -9.48
C ALA A 61 -1.85 -7.32 -8.10
N ARG A 62 -2.60 -7.06 -7.02
CA ARG A 62 -2.10 -7.24 -5.66
C ARG A 62 -3.18 -7.75 -4.72
N ARG A 63 -2.73 -8.43 -3.67
CA ARG A 63 -3.52 -8.67 -2.48
C ARG A 63 -2.99 -7.79 -1.37
N GLU A 64 -3.77 -6.81 -0.95
CA GLU A 64 -3.44 -5.97 0.20
C GLU A 64 -3.78 -6.68 1.50
N ILE A 65 -2.80 -6.83 2.39
CA ILE A 65 -2.99 -7.47 3.70
C ILE A 65 -2.36 -6.58 4.79
N PHE A 66 -3.10 -5.54 5.17
CA PHE A 66 -2.71 -4.63 6.24
C PHE A 66 -3.37 -4.99 7.57
N GLN A 67 -2.57 -5.06 8.62
CA GLN A 67 -3.02 -5.07 10.01
C GLN A 67 -2.29 -3.98 10.79
N TYR A 68 -2.92 -3.46 11.84
CA TYR A 68 -2.23 -2.56 12.76
C TYR A 68 -2.71 -2.74 14.19
N GLU A 69 -1.80 -2.42 15.11
CA GLU A 69 -2.08 -2.29 16.53
C GLU A 69 -1.74 -0.87 16.95
N VAL A 70 -2.60 -0.24 17.73
CA VAL A 70 -2.38 1.12 18.23
C VAL A 70 -2.77 1.26 19.69
N THR A 71 -2.02 2.09 20.40
CA THR A 71 -2.33 2.49 21.77
C THR A 71 -2.71 3.96 21.79
N GLN A 72 -3.84 4.26 22.43
CA GLN A 72 -4.28 5.63 22.65
C GLN A 72 -3.38 6.34 23.65
N GLN A 73 -2.89 7.52 23.24
CA GLN A 73 -2.06 8.42 24.03
C GLN A 73 -2.90 9.44 24.81
N LYS A 74 -2.26 10.17 25.73
CA LYS A 74 -2.95 11.19 26.56
C LYS A 74 -3.59 12.32 25.75
N ASN A 75 -3.00 12.68 24.61
CA ASN A 75 -3.51 13.70 23.68
C ASN A 75 -4.53 13.14 22.67
N LEU A 76 -5.06 11.93 22.92
CA LEU A 76 -6.02 11.22 22.08
C LEU A 76 -5.47 10.73 20.74
N SER A 77 -4.17 10.89 20.45
CA SER A 77 -3.58 10.21 19.29
C SER A 77 -3.58 8.69 19.48
N LEU A 78 -3.61 7.96 18.38
CA LEU A 78 -3.40 6.52 18.34
C LEU A 78 -2.04 6.28 17.68
N ILE A 79 -1.14 5.62 18.39
CA ILE A 79 0.22 5.35 17.91
C ILE A 79 0.52 3.86 18.04
N GLY A 80 1.12 3.28 17.02
CA GLY A 80 1.62 1.92 17.05
C GLY A 80 2.27 1.52 15.74
N THR A 81 2.03 0.29 15.28
CA THR A 81 2.77 -0.30 14.17
C THR A 81 1.84 -0.98 13.17
N VAL A 82 2.26 -0.97 11.90
CA VAL A 82 1.65 -1.73 10.81
C VAL A 82 2.44 -3.01 10.62
N THR A 83 1.74 -4.10 10.32
CA THR A 83 2.33 -5.25 9.63
C THR A 83 1.67 -5.35 8.27
N ASP A 84 2.50 -5.41 7.23
CA ASP A 84 2.09 -5.56 5.85
C ASP A 84 2.56 -6.91 5.32
N ASN A 85 1.59 -7.78 4.99
CA ASN A 85 1.84 -9.06 4.34
C ASN A 85 1.30 -9.06 2.89
N SER A 86 1.19 -7.88 2.28
CA SER A 86 0.68 -7.75 0.93
C SER A 86 1.55 -8.49 -0.08
N GLU A 87 0.90 -8.99 -1.13
CA GLU A 87 1.54 -9.69 -2.24
C GLU A 87 1.27 -8.92 -3.54
N GLN A 88 2.20 -9.00 -4.50
CA GLN A 88 2.09 -8.30 -5.77
C GLN A 88 2.49 -9.20 -6.96
N LEU A 89 1.72 -9.11 -8.03
CA LEU A 89 1.99 -9.72 -9.32
C LEU A 89 2.17 -8.59 -10.36
N ILE A 90 3.32 -8.56 -11.03
CA ILE A 90 3.46 -7.73 -12.23
C ILE A 90 2.89 -8.51 -13.41
N ILE A 91 1.82 -7.97 -14.00
CA ILE A 91 1.12 -8.55 -15.14
C ILE A 91 1.84 -8.18 -16.45
N GLY A 92 2.29 -6.93 -16.55
CA GLY A 92 2.99 -6.42 -17.72
C GLY A 92 3.51 -5.01 -17.54
N ALA A 93 4.05 -4.44 -18.61
CA ALA A 93 4.54 -3.06 -18.63
C ALA A 93 4.57 -2.51 -20.06
N SER A 94 4.48 -1.18 -20.21
CA SER A 94 4.68 -0.52 -21.50
C SER A 94 6.16 -0.48 -21.92
N ASN A 95 7.09 -0.67 -20.98
CA ASN A 95 8.51 -0.88 -21.24
C ASN A 95 8.99 -2.18 -20.57
N PRO A 96 9.56 -3.15 -21.31
CA PRO A 96 10.05 -4.41 -20.75
C PRO A 96 11.07 -4.26 -19.63
N MET A 97 11.80 -3.13 -19.55
CA MET A 97 12.74 -2.87 -18.47
C MET A 97 12.07 -2.73 -17.09
N PHE A 98 10.77 -2.49 -17.03
CA PHE A 98 10.03 -2.40 -15.77
C PHE A 98 9.44 -3.73 -15.30
N ILE A 99 9.55 -4.79 -16.10
CA ILE A 99 9.10 -6.13 -15.71
C ILE A 99 10.14 -6.72 -14.75
N THR A 100 9.92 -6.56 -13.45
CA THR A 100 10.76 -7.13 -12.40
C THR A 100 9.92 -7.85 -11.37
N ARG A 101 10.39 -8.98 -10.82
CA ARG A 101 9.72 -9.60 -9.67
C ARG A 101 10.19 -8.88 -8.41
N ALA A 102 9.46 -7.83 -8.04
CA ALA A 102 9.62 -7.17 -6.75
C ALA A 102 8.46 -7.61 -5.85
N GLU A 103 8.76 -8.47 -4.89
CA GLU A 103 7.87 -8.73 -3.77
C GLU A 103 8.27 -7.78 -2.64
N TRP A 104 7.32 -6.96 -2.18
CA TRP A 104 7.53 -6.13 -1.01
C TRP A 104 7.58 -7.02 0.22
N ILE A 105 8.60 -6.86 1.05
CA ILE A 105 8.77 -7.61 2.30
C ILE A 105 8.65 -6.63 3.45
N GLN A 106 7.89 -7.01 4.48
CA GLN A 106 7.84 -6.28 5.74
C GLN A 106 9.25 -6.10 6.32
N VAL A 107 9.63 -4.85 6.61
CA VAL A 107 10.85 -4.57 7.37
C VAL A 107 10.72 -5.23 8.75
N PRO A 108 11.65 -6.11 9.17
CA PRO A 108 11.50 -6.87 10.41
C PRO A 108 11.44 -6.00 11.67
N ASP A 109 12.14 -4.86 11.67
CA ASP A 109 12.03 -3.87 12.74
C ASP A 109 10.75 -3.04 12.57
N LEU A 110 9.69 -3.39 13.31
CA LEU A 110 8.41 -2.68 13.26
C LEU A 110 8.49 -1.22 13.72
N ASN A 111 9.57 -0.79 14.39
CA ASN A 111 9.78 0.64 14.65
C ASN A 111 10.01 1.45 13.37
N LYS A 112 10.29 0.77 12.25
CA LYS A 112 10.37 1.34 10.91
C LYS A 112 9.03 1.34 10.17
N SER A 113 7.97 0.79 10.77
CA SER A 113 6.61 0.74 10.21
C SER A 113 5.57 1.37 11.14
N PRO A 114 5.75 2.64 11.58
CA PRO A 114 4.81 3.28 12.50
C PRO A 114 3.49 3.63 11.81
N ILE A 115 2.40 3.54 12.55
CA ILE A 115 1.14 4.23 12.24
C ILE A 115 0.85 5.26 13.33
N VAL A 116 0.50 6.47 12.87
CA VAL A 116 0.17 7.59 13.74
C VAL A 116 -1.17 8.16 13.26
N LEU A 117 -2.20 8.06 14.08
CA LEU A 117 -3.50 8.66 13.83
C LEU A 117 -3.68 9.81 14.82
N LEU A 118 -3.85 11.02 14.29
CA LEU A 118 -3.99 12.24 15.07
C LEU A 118 -5.42 12.75 14.95
N PRO A 119 -6.07 13.16 16.06
CA PRO A 119 -7.30 13.91 15.95
C PRO A 119 -6.99 15.28 15.30
N VAL A 120 -7.79 15.65 14.32
CA VAL A 120 -7.73 16.97 13.66
C VAL A 120 -9.08 17.66 13.82
N GLU A 121 -9.10 18.99 13.74
CA GLU A 121 -10.36 19.73 13.78
C GLU A 121 -11.16 19.43 12.52
N GLN A 122 -12.48 19.32 12.66
CA GLN A 122 -13.39 19.03 11.55
C GLN A 122 -13.36 20.10 10.44
N SER A 123 -12.92 21.32 10.77
CA SER A 123 -12.77 22.43 9.84
C SER A 123 -11.55 22.33 8.92
N TRP A 124 -10.60 21.43 9.20
CA TRP A 124 -9.39 21.32 8.41
C TRP A 124 -9.69 20.73 7.03
N ASP A 125 -9.33 21.48 6.00
CA ASP A 125 -9.36 21.02 4.62
C ASP A 125 -8.02 20.39 4.20
N CYS A 126 -7.95 19.87 2.98
CA CYS A 126 -6.75 19.25 2.43
C CYS A 126 -5.55 20.22 2.44
N ALA A 127 -5.76 21.50 2.12
CA ALA A 127 -4.69 22.48 2.08
C ALA A 127 -4.09 22.70 3.48
N LYS A 128 -4.96 22.82 4.50
CA LYS A 128 -4.52 22.95 5.89
C LYS A 128 -3.79 21.70 6.37
N LEU A 129 -4.30 20.51 6.07
CA LEU A 129 -3.65 19.25 6.42
C LEU A 129 -2.23 19.15 5.84
N MET A 130 -2.04 19.52 4.56
CA MET A 130 -0.72 19.52 3.92
C MET A 130 0.24 20.52 4.58
N GLU A 131 -0.24 21.72 4.91
CA GLU A 131 0.55 22.75 5.60
C GLU A 131 0.98 22.32 7.01
N GLN A 132 0.07 21.70 7.77
CA GLN A 132 0.29 21.34 9.17
C GLN A 132 1.01 19.99 9.36
N SER A 133 0.92 19.09 8.38
CA SER A 133 1.49 17.73 8.45
C SER A 133 2.91 17.67 9.01
N PRO A 134 3.88 18.51 8.58
CA PRO A 134 5.25 18.47 9.10
C PRO A 134 5.39 18.83 10.59
N GLN A 135 4.40 19.50 11.17
CA GLN A 135 4.42 19.96 12.56
C GLN A 135 3.75 18.97 13.52
N ILE A 136 2.78 18.20 13.01
CA ILE A 136 1.95 17.32 13.84
C ILE A 136 2.42 15.87 13.80
N PHE A 137 3.10 15.43 12.74
CA PHE A 137 3.65 14.09 12.63
C PHE A 137 5.13 14.04 13.06
N PRO A 138 5.57 12.91 13.64
CA PRO A 138 7.00 12.68 13.86
C PRO A 138 7.75 12.55 12.53
N ALA A 139 9.07 12.66 12.59
CA ALA A 139 9.92 12.38 11.42
C ALA A 139 9.73 10.93 10.95
N VAL A 140 9.72 10.74 9.63
CA VAL A 140 9.65 9.41 9.01
C VAL A 140 10.91 8.62 9.37
N PRO A 141 10.78 7.36 9.86
CA PRO A 141 11.95 6.53 10.15
C PRO A 141 12.79 6.29 8.90
N THR A 142 14.12 6.28 9.04
CA THR A 142 15.03 5.85 7.99
C THR A 142 15.03 4.32 7.89
N VAL A 143 14.88 3.77 6.69
CA VAL A 143 14.99 2.32 6.44
C VAL A 143 16.31 2.09 5.70
N ASP A 144 17.17 1.25 6.27
CA ASP A 144 18.39 0.80 5.62
C ASP A 144 18.02 -0.44 4.80
N TRP A 145 18.17 -0.36 3.47
CA TRP A 145 17.89 -1.44 2.52
C TRP A 145 19.18 -2.14 2.08
#